data_AF-A0A9X7M276-F1
#
_entry.id   AF-A0A9X7M276-F1
#
_cell.length_a   1.000
_cell.length_b   1.000
_cell.length_c   1.000
_cell.angle_alpha   90.00
_cell.angle_beta   90.00
_cell.angle_gamma   90.00
#
_symmetry.space_group_name_H-M   'P 1'
#
loop_
_entity.id
_entity.type
_entity.pdbx_description
1 polymer ?
#
loop_
_entity_poly.entity_id
_entity_poly.type
_entity_poly.pdbx_seq_one_letter_code
_entity_poly.pdbx_strand_id
1 'polypeptide(L)' 'MKVNYQLLLELRNKKKMTQQELGLQIGKAKATICRYENGVRNPSLQTLCGYAKVFGVTIDELMIAE' A
#
# COMPACT_ATOMS: atom_id res chain seq x y z
N MET A 1 -2.67 -10.21 11.63
CA MET A 1 -1.90 -9.10 11.02
C MET A 1 -2.88 -8.10 10.44
N LYS A 2 -2.98 -6.91 11.03
CA LYS A 2 -3.83 -5.81 10.52
C LYS A 2 -2.95 -4.79 9.82
N VAL A 3 -3.32 -4.43 8.59
CA VAL A 3 -2.63 -3.42 7.78
C VAL A 3 -3.34 -2.08 7.94
N ASN A 4 -2.57 -1.00 8.07
CA ASN A 4 -3.10 0.36 8.13
C ASN A 4 -3.40 0.88 6.71
N TYR A 5 -4.59 0.58 6.18
CA TYR A 5 -4.99 0.97 4.82
C TYR A 5 -5.07 2.49 4.61
N GLN A 6 -5.41 3.24 5.66
CA GLN A 6 -5.43 4.71 5.62
C GLN A 6 -4.02 5.27 5.40
N LEU A 7 -3.02 4.71 6.08
CA LEU A 7 -1.62 5.09 5.87
C LEU A 7 -1.13 4.78 4.44
N LEU A 8 -1.55 3.65 3.85
CA LEU A 8 -1.20 3.33 2.46
C LEU A 8 -1.69 4.42 1.49
N LEU A 9 -2.93 4.86 1.65
CA LEU A 9 -3.54 5.94 0.88
C LEU A 9 -2.77 7.26 1.07
N GLU A 10 -2.45 7.61 2.31
CA GLU A 10 -1.74 8.84 2.65
C GLU A 10 -0.34 8.89 2.07
N LEU A 11 0.43 7.80 2.18
CA LEU A 11 1.78 7.72 1.61
C LEU A 11 1.74 7.85 0.08
N ARG A 12 0.78 7.20 -0.59
CA ARG A 12 0.59 7.34 -2.03
C ARG A 12 0.29 8.80 -2.41
N ASN A 13 -0.62 9.45 -1.69
CA ASN A 13 -1.00 10.84 -1.94
C ASN A 13 0.16 11.81 -1.67
N LYS A 14 0.99 11.57 -0.62
CA LYS A 14 2.20 12.35 -0.34
C LYS A 14 3.22 12.28 -1.48
N LYS A 15 3.31 11.14 -2.16
CA LYS A 15 4.12 10.97 -3.38
C LYS A 15 3.46 11.51 -4.66
N LYS A 16 2.23 12.06 -4.57
CA LYS A 16 1.41 12.53 -5.70
C LYS A 16 1.20 11.47 -6.79
N MET A 17 1.14 10.19 -6.40
CA MET A 17 0.93 9.08 -7.33
C MET A 17 -0.55 8.73 -7.41
N THR A 18 -1.02 8.38 -8.60
CA THR A 18 -2.30 7.70 -8.82
C THR A 18 -2.22 6.23 -8.39
N GLN A 19 -3.37 5.60 -8.15
CA GLN A 19 -3.43 4.15 -7.88
C GLN A 19 -2.93 3.31 -9.04
N GLN A 20 -3.04 3.81 -10.28
CA GLN A 20 -2.52 3.13 -11.47
C GLN A 20 -0.99 3.18 -11.49
N GLU A 21 -0.37 4.33 -11.24
CA GLU A 21 1.09 4.47 -11.18
C GLU A 21 1.70 3.63 -10.07
N LEU A 22 1.10 3.63 -8.88
CA LEU A 22 1.55 2.75 -7.80
C LEU A 22 1.43 1.27 -8.19
N GLY A 23 0.28 0.90 -8.78
CA GLY A 23 0.06 -0.44 -9.28
C GLY A 23 1.12 -0.89 -10.28
N LEU A 24 1.48 -0.03 -11.23
CA LEU A 24 2.55 -0.30 -12.20
C LEU A 24 3.90 -0.53 -11.50
N GLN A 25 4.23 0.24 -10.46
CA GLN A 25 5.51 0.09 -9.73
C GLN A 25 5.59 -1.22 -8.94
N ILE A 26 4.48 -1.72 -8.40
CA ILE A 26 4.47 -2.91 -7.54
C ILE A 26 3.84 -4.15 -8.20
N GLY A 27 3.58 -4.09 -9.51
CA GLY A 27 3.04 -5.20 -10.29
C GLY A 27 1.60 -5.58 -9.92
N LYS A 28 0.73 -4.59 -9.69
CA LYS A 28 -0.70 -4.77 -9.36
C LYS A 28 -1.59 -3.91 -10.24
N ALA A 29 -2.80 -4.40 -10.51
CA ALA A 29 -3.81 -3.59 -11.19
C ALA A 29 -4.31 -2.44 -10.30
N LYS A 30 -4.72 -1.32 -10.90
CA LYS A 30 -5.32 -0.16 -10.20
C LYS A 30 -6.47 -0.56 -9.26
N ALA A 31 -7.35 -1.46 -9.70
CA ALA A 31 -8.46 -1.95 -8.90
C ALA A 31 -8.00 -2.73 -7.65
N THR A 32 -6.83 -3.38 -7.73
CA THR A 32 -6.25 -4.11 -6.60
C THR A 32 -5.68 -3.13 -5.57
N ILE A 33 -4.98 -2.08 -5.99
CA ILE A 33 -4.54 -0.97 -5.12
C ILE A 33 -5.73 -0.32 -4.42
N CYS A 34 -6.80 -0.02 -5.17
CA CYS A 34 -8.02 0.55 -4.62
C CYS A 34 -8.61 -0.33 -3.50
N ARG A 35 -8.67 -1.65 -3.69
CA ARG A 35 -9.17 -2.58 -2.66
C ARG A 35 -8.28 -2.62 -1.41
N TYR A 36 -6.97 -2.43 -1.56
CA TYR A 36 -6.04 -2.34 -0.42
C TYR A 36 -6.24 -1.05 0.37
N GLU A 37 -6.28 0.10 -0.31
CA GLU A 37 -6.40 1.42 0.32
C GLU A 37 -7.76 1.65 0.99
N ASN A 38 -8.80 0.89 0.59
CA ASN A 38 -10.12 0.93 1.22
C ASN A 38 -10.35 -0.20 2.25
N GLY A 39 -9.33 -1.00 2.57
CA GLY A 39 -9.45 -2.11 3.53
C GLY A 39 -10.33 -3.28 3.06
N VAL A 40 -10.78 -3.29 1.81
CA VAL A 40 -11.61 -4.35 1.21
C VAL A 40 -10.82 -5.66 1.08
N ARG A 41 -9.50 -5.57 0.92
CA ARG A 41 -8.61 -6.72 0.83
C ARG A 41 -7.29 -6.43 1.54
N ASN A 42 -6.75 -7.45 2.22
CA ASN A 42 -5.40 -7.37 2.76
C ASN A 42 -4.33 -7.57 1.66
N PRO A 43 -3.30 -6.72 1.59
CA PRO A 43 -2.12 -6.97 0.76
C PRO A 43 -1.36 -8.22 1.22
N SER A 44 -0.66 -8.90 0.29
CA SER A 44 0.30 -9.95 0.66
C SER A 44 1.59 -9.34 1.21
N LEU A 45 2.41 -10.12 1.91
CA LEU A 45 3.73 -9.67 2.38
C LEU A 45 4.59 -9.10 1.23
N GLN A 46 4.63 -9.79 0.09
CA GLN A 46 5.34 -9.29 -1.10
C GLN A 46 4.81 -7.93 -1.57
N THR A 47 3.50 -7.72 -1.48
CA THR A 47 2.89 -6.44 -1.83
C THR A 47 3.30 -5.36 -0.83
N LEU A 48 3.29 -5.66 0.47
CA LEU A 48 3.77 -4.76 1.52
C LEU A 48 5.25 -4.41 1.33
N CYS A 49 6.11 -5.35 0.93
CA CYS A 49 7.49 -5.04 0.55
C CYS A 49 7.57 -4.04 -0.61
N GLY A 50 6.67 -4.16 -1.60
CA GLY A 50 6.56 -3.21 -2.70
C GLY A 50 6.17 -1.81 -2.22
N TYR A 51 5.14 -1.71 -1.37
CA TYR A 51 4.73 -0.46 -0.73
C TYR A 51 5.87 0.18 0.07
N ALA A 52 6.50 -0.60 0.95
CA ALA A 52 7.65 -0.20 1.76
C ALA A 52 8.79 0.38 0.90
N LYS A 53 9.13 -0.31 -0.20
CA LYS A 53 10.17 0.15 -1.13
C LYS A 53 9.81 1.45 -1.86
N VAL A 54 8.58 1.58 -2.34
CA VAL A 54 8.14 2.80 -3.07
C VAL A 54 8.07 4.02 -2.14
N PHE A 55 7.65 3.80 -0.89
CA PHE A 55 7.43 4.87 0.07
C PHE A 55 8.64 5.16 0.97
N GLY A 56 9.64 4.27 1.00
CA GLY A 56 10.83 4.42 1.83
C GLY A 56 10.56 4.22 3.31
N VAL A 57 9.64 3.30 3.63
CA VAL A 57 9.23 2.94 5.00
C VAL A 57 9.46 1.45 5.23
N THR A 58 9.40 1.01 6.47
CA THR A 58 9.41 -0.41 6.86
C THR A 58 8.02 -1.03 6.75
N ILE A 59 7.95 -2.37 6.75
CA ILE A 59 6.66 -3.07 6.76
C ILE A 59 5.94 -2.86 8.09
N ASP A 60 6.67 -2.82 9.21
CA ASP A 60 6.11 -2.59 10.54
C ASP A 60 5.38 -1.24 10.64
N GLU A 61 5.91 -0.19 9.99
CA GLU A 61 5.22 1.10 9.89
C GLU A 61 3.89 1.02 9.13
N LEU A 62 3.72 0.05 8.22
CA LEU A 62 2.48 -0.17 7.48
C LEU A 62 1.46 -1.00 8.27
N MET A 63 1.83 -1.53 9.42
CA MET A 63 0.99 -2.38 10.26
C MET A 63 0.39 -1.61 11.44
N ILE A 64 -0.67 -2.17 12.02
CA ILE A 64 -1.26 -1.66 13.26
C ILE A 64 -0.72 -2.53 14.41
N ALA A 65 -0.14 -1.90 15.44
CA ALA A 65 0.22 -2.57 16.68
C ALA A 65 -1.06 -2.88 17.49
N GLU A 66 -1.15 -4.09 18.02
CA GLU A 66 -2.17 -4.49 19.00
C GLU A 66 -1.72 -4.17 20.44
#